data_AF-A0A960G2K9-F1
#
_entry.id   AF-A0A960G2K9-F1
#
_cell.length_a   1.000
_cell.length_b   1.000
_cell.length_c   1.000
_cell.angle_alpha   90.00
_cell.angle_beta   90.00
_cell.angle_gamma   90.00
#
_symmetry.space_group_name_H-M   'P 1'
#
loop_
_entity.id
_entity.type
_entity.pdbx_description
1 polymer ?
#
loop_
_entity_poly.entity_id
_entity_poly.type
_entity_poly.pdbx_seq_one_letter_code
_entity_poly.pdbx_strand_id
1 'polypeptide(L)'
;VINLLSKTPGLPDGRIPAGGLFGDGGPYYLNGPRLHEFLQEMDRAVFADREAELLTVGETPGVSVELARVLTDPANRELDMVFQFEHMELDHGTTKWDHQPMDLVDLKANLAKWQNGLSDVGWNSLYWNNHDQPRIVSRYGDDEVHWYESATLLATVLHMHKGTPYIYQGEELGMTNYPFSGIEDYRDVESLNHYYEAVD
;
A
#
# COMPACT_ATOMS: atom_id res chain seq x y z
N VAL A 1 -5.01 -2.53 -8.26
CA VAL A 1 -4.16 -3.57 -7.64
C VAL A 1 -3.66 -4.60 -8.66
N ILE A 2 -2.34 -4.72 -8.86
CA ILE A 2 -1.72 -5.56 -9.93
C ILE A 2 -1.48 -7.02 -9.52
N ASN A 3 -1.30 -7.32 -8.23
CA ASN A 3 -1.01 -8.69 -7.79
C ASN A 3 -2.26 -9.58 -7.63
N LEU A 4 -3.44 -9.10 -8.05
CA LEU A 4 -4.72 -9.84 -7.98
C LEU A 4 -5.14 -10.45 -9.34
N LEU A 5 -4.27 -10.38 -10.35
CA LEU A 5 -4.57 -10.82 -11.72
C LEU A 5 -4.71 -12.35 -11.85
N SER A 6 -4.09 -13.10 -10.95
CA SER A 6 -4.07 -14.57 -11.01
C SER A 6 -4.90 -15.18 -9.90
N LYS A 7 -5.88 -16.01 -10.28
CA LYS A 7 -6.75 -16.75 -9.35
C LYS A 7 -6.39 -18.24 -9.36
N THR A 8 -6.53 -18.89 -8.22
CA THR A 8 -6.37 -20.35 -8.10
C THR A 8 -7.37 -21.08 -9.01
N PRO A 9 -6.92 -22.03 -9.87
CA PRO A 9 -7.80 -22.81 -10.72
C PRO A 9 -8.91 -23.52 -9.92
N GLY A 10 -10.11 -23.57 -10.49
CA GLY A 10 -11.28 -24.14 -9.81
C GLY A 10 -12.02 -23.17 -8.89
N LEU A 11 -11.48 -21.96 -8.65
CA LEU A 11 -12.11 -20.89 -7.87
C LEU A 11 -12.63 -21.39 -6.50
N PRO A 12 -11.74 -21.93 -5.64
CA PRO A 12 -12.14 -22.48 -4.35
C PRO A 12 -12.74 -21.41 -3.43
N ASP A 13 -13.66 -21.84 -2.57
CA ASP A 13 -14.28 -20.97 -1.57
C ASP A 13 -13.29 -20.58 -0.47
N GLY A 14 -13.35 -19.31 -0.08
CA GLY A 14 -12.63 -18.75 1.07
C GLY A 14 -13.07 -19.36 2.39
N ARG A 15 -12.14 -19.50 3.35
CA ARG A 15 -12.52 -19.88 4.72
C ARG A 15 -13.25 -18.71 5.36
N ILE A 16 -14.43 -18.95 5.92
CA ILE A 16 -15.16 -17.95 6.70
C ILE A 16 -14.48 -17.80 8.08
N PRO A 17 -13.97 -16.61 8.44
CA PRO A 17 -13.43 -16.36 9.77
C PRO A 17 -14.50 -16.48 10.85
N ALA A 18 -14.10 -16.72 12.11
CA ALA A 18 -15.06 -16.79 13.21
C ALA A 18 -15.78 -15.44 13.35
N GLY A 19 -17.12 -15.46 13.26
CA GLY A 19 -17.94 -14.25 13.27
C GLY A 19 -17.98 -13.48 11.95
N GLY A 20 -17.33 -13.97 10.88
CA GLY A 20 -17.36 -13.34 9.56
C GLY A 20 -18.60 -13.70 8.76
N LEU A 21 -19.08 -12.75 7.94
CA LEU A 21 -20.18 -12.96 6.98
C LEU A 21 -19.71 -13.60 5.67
N PHE A 22 -18.45 -13.36 5.30
CA PHE A 22 -17.89 -13.77 4.01
C PHE A 22 -16.59 -14.59 4.18
N GLY A 23 -16.29 -15.42 3.19
CA GLY A 23 -15.04 -16.19 3.15
C GLY A 23 -13.85 -15.33 2.78
N ASP A 24 -12.71 -15.55 3.45
CA ASP A 24 -11.44 -14.94 3.07
C ASP A 24 -10.91 -15.58 1.79
N GLY A 25 -11.05 -14.86 0.68
CA GLY A 25 -10.54 -15.26 -0.63
C GLY A 25 -9.07 -14.90 -0.86
N GLY A 26 -8.45 -14.10 0.01
CA GLY A 26 -7.09 -13.58 -0.15
C GLY A 26 -6.08 -14.65 -0.57
N PRO A 27 -6.01 -15.81 0.11
CA PRO A 27 -5.10 -16.91 -0.24
C PRO A 27 -5.24 -17.47 -1.68
N TYR A 28 -6.33 -17.16 -2.38
CA TYR A 28 -6.64 -17.70 -3.70
C TYR A 28 -6.57 -16.68 -4.84
N TYR A 29 -6.37 -15.40 -4.55
CA TYR A 29 -6.22 -14.37 -5.58
C TYR A 29 -5.05 -13.40 -5.33
N LEU A 30 -4.55 -13.26 -4.10
CA LEU A 30 -3.32 -12.50 -3.84
C LEU A 30 -2.11 -13.29 -4.32
N ASN A 31 -1.25 -12.64 -5.12
CA ASN A 31 0.00 -13.22 -5.59
C ASN A 31 -0.19 -14.60 -6.26
N GLY A 32 -1.27 -14.75 -7.03
CA GLY A 32 -1.67 -16.06 -7.55
C GLY A 32 -0.68 -16.72 -8.52
N PRO A 33 -0.92 -17.99 -8.88
CA PRO A 33 0.09 -18.87 -9.48
C PRO A 33 0.62 -18.44 -10.85
N ARG A 34 -0.10 -17.57 -11.57
CA ARG A 34 0.26 -17.05 -12.90
C ARG A 34 0.64 -15.57 -12.87
N LEU A 35 0.89 -14.98 -11.70
CA LEU A 35 1.21 -13.56 -11.57
C LEU A 35 2.42 -13.17 -12.47
N HIS A 36 3.55 -13.86 -12.30
CA HIS A 36 4.75 -13.61 -13.09
C HIS A 36 4.51 -13.80 -14.59
N GLU A 37 3.80 -14.86 -14.97
CA GLU A 37 3.44 -15.12 -16.37
C GLU A 37 2.69 -13.93 -16.99
N PHE A 38 1.69 -13.39 -16.29
CA PHE A 38 0.89 -12.26 -16.76
C PHE A 38 1.67 -10.95 -16.78
N LEU A 39 2.53 -10.69 -15.80
CA LEU A 39 3.37 -9.48 -15.81
C LEU A 39 4.38 -9.50 -16.96
N GLN A 40 5.05 -10.63 -17.18
CA GLN A 40 5.99 -10.77 -18.30
C GLN A 40 5.27 -10.77 -19.65
N GLU A 41 4.04 -11.27 -19.73
CA GLU A 41 3.19 -11.12 -20.92
C GLU A 41 2.87 -9.66 -21.19
N MET A 42 2.49 -8.90 -20.16
CA MET A 42 2.23 -7.46 -20.26
C MET A 42 3.47 -6.69 -20.71
N ASP A 43 4.66 -6.98 -20.16
CA ASP A 43 5.92 -6.38 -20.62
C ASP A 43 6.13 -6.61 -22.11
N ARG A 44 6.10 -7.88 -22.55
CA ARG A 44 6.31 -8.23 -23.97
C ARG A 44 5.28 -7.59 -24.90
N ALA A 45 4.01 -7.54 -24.48
CA ALA A 45 2.93 -7.07 -25.34
C ALA A 45 2.82 -5.54 -25.39
N VAL A 46 3.31 -4.82 -24.39
CA VAL A 46 3.03 -3.38 -24.21
C VAL A 46 4.27 -2.53 -24.09
N PHE A 47 5.30 -2.98 -23.36
CA PHE A 47 6.42 -2.14 -22.93
C PHE A 47 7.72 -2.44 -23.70
N ALA A 48 7.98 -3.71 -24.03
CA ALA A 48 9.25 -4.20 -24.57
C ALA A 48 9.72 -3.49 -25.85
N ASP A 49 8.79 -3.08 -26.72
CA ASP A 49 9.10 -2.45 -28.02
C ASP A 49 8.90 -0.93 -28.01
N ARG A 50 8.69 -0.31 -26.85
CA ARG A 50 8.52 1.15 -26.78
C ARG A 50 9.87 1.85 -26.82
N GLU A 51 9.97 2.90 -27.64
CA GLU A 51 11.17 3.73 -27.75
C GLU A 51 11.42 4.59 -26.50
N ALA A 52 10.37 4.91 -25.75
CA ALA A 52 10.47 5.69 -24.52
C ALA A 52 10.77 4.79 -23.32
N GLU A 53 11.69 5.23 -22.46
CA GLU A 53 11.84 4.66 -21.12
C GLU A 53 10.58 4.96 -20.32
N LEU A 54 9.90 3.90 -19.89
CA LEU A 54 8.70 3.97 -19.07
C LEU A 54 8.99 3.41 -17.69
N LEU A 55 8.28 3.95 -16.70
CA LEU A 55 8.28 3.45 -15.34
C LEU A 55 6.98 2.69 -15.06
N THR A 56 7.11 1.49 -14.54
CA THR A 56 6.01 0.61 -14.14
C THR A 56 6.00 0.42 -12.63
N VAL A 57 4.88 0.77 -12.01
CA VAL A 57 4.72 0.69 -10.55
C VAL A 57 3.50 -0.15 -10.24
N GLY A 58 3.73 -1.27 -9.55
CA GLY A 58 2.67 -2.18 -9.17
C GLY A 58 2.11 -1.88 -7.79
N GLU A 59 0.81 -1.62 -7.69
CA GLU A 59 0.11 -1.64 -6.41
C GLU A 59 -0.11 -3.10 -5.94
N THR A 60 0.54 -3.49 -4.84
CA THR A 60 0.67 -4.90 -4.41
C THR A 60 0.45 -5.08 -2.89
N PRO A 61 -0.79 -5.07 -2.39
CA PRO A 61 -1.10 -5.39 -1.00
C PRO A 61 -0.67 -6.81 -0.64
N GLY A 62 -0.21 -7.00 0.60
CA GLY A 62 0.24 -8.31 1.10
C GLY A 62 1.49 -8.87 0.40
N VAL A 63 2.23 -8.07 -0.37
CA VAL A 63 3.49 -8.49 -0.98
C VAL A 63 4.58 -8.61 0.09
N SER A 64 5.35 -9.70 0.06
CA SER A 64 6.55 -9.83 0.89
C SER A 64 7.75 -9.16 0.25
N VAL A 65 8.80 -8.90 1.03
CA VAL A 65 10.07 -8.36 0.51
C VAL A 65 10.70 -9.31 -0.53
N GLU A 66 10.62 -10.62 -0.30
CA GLU A 66 11.16 -11.63 -1.20
C GLU A 66 10.44 -11.62 -2.54
N LEU A 67 9.11 -11.54 -2.52
CA LEU A 67 8.32 -11.45 -3.74
C LEU A 67 8.56 -10.11 -4.45
N ALA A 68 8.56 -9.00 -3.72
CA ALA A 68 8.84 -7.68 -4.28
C ALA A 68 10.20 -7.64 -4.97
N ARG A 69 11.23 -8.28 -4.39
CA ARG A 69 12.56 -8.39 -5.00
C ARG A 69 12.52 -9.11 -6.34
N VAL A 70 11.72 -10.17 -6.48
CA VAL A 70 11.54 -10.88 -7.75
C VAL A 70 10.76 -10.02 -8.74
N LEU A 71 9.63 -9.44 -8.32
CA LEU A 71 8.79 -8.59 -9.17
C LEU A 71 9.52 -7.37 -9.72
N THR A 72 10.50 -6.86 -8.97
CA THR A 72 11.25 -5.63 -9.28
C THR A 72 12.68 -5.88 -9.72
N ASP A 73 13.09 -7.14 -9.90
CA ASP A 73 14.38 -7.46 -10.51
C ASP A 73 14.32 -7.12 -12.00
N PRO A 74 15.15 -6.19 -12.51
CA PRO A 74 15.16 -5.86 -13.93
C PRO A 74 15.40 -7.06 -14.84
N ALA A 75 16.05 -8.12 -14.35
CA ALA A 75 16.27 -9.35 -15.10
C ALA A 75 14.98 -10.12 -15.40
N ASN A 76 13.93 -9.97 -14.58
CA ASN A 76 12.66 -10.67 -14.76
C ASN A 76 11.71 -9.96 -15.73
N ARG A 77 11.95 -8.67 -16.02
CA ARG A 77 11.13 -7.85 -16.92
C ARG A 77 9.64 -7.88 -16.53
N GLU A 78 9.37 -7.50 -15.29
CA GLU A 78 8.01 -7.46 -14.73
C GLU A 78 7.61 -6.04 -14.36
N LEU A 79 8.07 -5.54 -13.21
CA LEU A 79 7.79 -4.18 -12.74
C LEU A 79 9.11 -3.48 -12.36
N ASP A 80 9.13 -2.14 -12.33
CA ASP A 80 10.30 -1.39 -11.85
C ASP A 80 10.27 -1.21 -10.33
N MET A 81 9.07 -1.04 -9.76
CA MET A 81 8.86 -0.91 -8.32
C MET A 81 7.46 -1.38 -7.91
N VAL A 82 7.28 -1.58 -6.61
CA VAL A 82 5.98 -1.91 -6.02
C VAL A 82 5.56 -0.91 -4.95
N PHE A 83 4.25 -0.69 -4.82
CA PHE A 83 3.62 -0.13 -3.64
C PHE A 83 3.21 -1.27 -2.71
N GLN A 84 4.00 -1.45 -1.66
CA GLN A 84 3.69 -2.29 -0.50
C GLN A 84 2.90 -1.50 0.54
N PHE A 85 2.11 -2.21 1.37
CA PHE A 85 1.17 -1.61 2.32
C PHE A 85 1.51 -1.91 3.78
N GLU A 86 2.58 -2.64 4.09
CA GLU A 86 2.87 -3.06 5.46
C GLU A 86 2.98 -1.88 6.44
N HIS A 87 3.69 -0.81 6.06
CA HIS A 87 3.79 0.41 6.88
C HIS A 87 2.46 1.19 6.99
N MET A 88 1.50 0.93 6.10
CA MET A 88 0.15 1.49 6.15
C MET A 88 -0.80 0.67 7.02
N GLU A 89 -0.38 -0.51 7.49
CA GLU A 89 -1.20 -1.44 8.25
C GLU A 89 -0.77 -1.57 9.72
N LEU A 90 0.29 -0.86 10.14
CA LEU A 90 0.88 -0.97 11.49
C LEU A 90 -0.01 -0.43 12.62
N ASP A 91 -0.96 0.45 12.29
CA ASP A 91 -1.95 1.01 13.19
C ASP A 91 -3.35 0.40 12.99
N HIS A 92 -3.42 -0.76 12.31
CA HIS A 92 -4.63 -1.56 12.20
C HIS A 92 -4.62 -2.67 13.27
N GLY A 93 -5.78 -2.92 13.86
CA GLY A 93 -6.06 -4.09 14.70
C GLY A 93 -6.51 -5.26 13.84
N THR A 94 -7.69 -5.81 14.13
CA THR A 94 -8.23 -6.94 13.33
C THR A 94 -8.57 -6.52 11.90
N THR A 95 -9.00 -5.27 11.73
CA THR A 95 -9.30 -4.66 10.43
C THR A 95 -8.77 -3.23 10.44
N LYS A 96 -8.74 -2.56 9.28
CA LYS A 96 -8.37 -1.14 9.22
C LYS A 96 -9.29 -0.19 9.98
N TRP A 97 -10.50 -0.64 10.31
CA TRP A 97 -11.48 0.12 11.09
C TRP A 97 -11.29 -0.03 12.60
N ASP A 98 -10.45 -0.98 13.02
CA ASP A 98 -10.01 -1.17 14.39
C ASP A 98 -8.68 -0.43 14.58
N HIS A 99 -8.74 0.88 14.81
CA HIS A 99 -7.54 1.71 14.94
C HIS A 99 -6.75 1.39 16.21
N GLN A 100 -5.45 1.22 16.05
CA GLN A 100 -4.48 1.03 17.12
C GLN A 100 -3.44 2.16 17.08
N PRO A 101 -2.88 2.61 18.23
CA PRO A 101 -1.80 3.58 18.22
C PRO A 101 -0.58 3.05 17.46
N MET A 102 -0.01 3.86 16.58
CA MET A 102 1.23 3.51 15.88
C MET A 102 2.41 3.38 16.86
N ASP A 103 3.11 2.26 16.80
CA ASP A 103 4.38 2.07 17.49
C ASP A 103 5.55 2.52 16.59
N LEU A 104 6.32 3.50 17.09
CA LEU A 104 7.42 4.10 16.34
C LEU A 104 8.56 3.11 16.06
N VAL A 105 8.80 2.14 16.95
CA VAL A 105 9.81 1.10 16.75
C VAL A 105 9.37 0.18 15.62
N ASP A 106 8.11 -0.22 15.58
CA ASP A 106 7.56 -1.06 14.51
C ASP A 106 7.60 -0.33 13.16
N LEU A 107 7.26 0.96 13.12
CA LEU A 107 7.39 1.77 11.91
C LEU A 107 8.82 1.80 11.37
N LYS A 108 9.80 2.11 12.24
CA LYS A 108 11.22 2.14 11.85
C LYS A 108 11.72 0.77 11.41
N ALA A 109 11.33 -0.29 12.12
CA ALA A 109 11.69 -1.66 11.77
C ALA A 109 11.13 -2.05 10.41
N ASN A 110 9.88 -1.67 10.11
CA ASN A 110 9.25 -1.91 8.82
C ASN A 110 9.98 -1.16 7.69
N LEU A 111 10.20 0.15 7.83
CA LEU A 111 10.93 0.93 6.83
C LEU A 111 12.34 0.38 6.57
N ALA A 112 13.08 0.04 7.64
CA ALA A 112 14.40 -0.55 7.53
C ALA A 112 14.39 -1.91 6.85
N LYS A 113 13.37 -2.75 7.11
CA LYS A 113 13.19 -4.06 6.46
C LYS A 113 13.12 -3.89 4.93
N TRP A 114 12.30 -2.95 4.45
CA TRP A 114 12.13 -2.68 3.02
C TRP A 114 13.37 -2.04 2.37
N GLN A 115 14.03 -1.11 3.07
CA GLN A 115 15.28 -0.53 2.58
C GLN A 115 16.39 -1.58 2.42
N ASN A 116 16.57 -2.45 3.42
CA ASN A 116 17.57 -3.49 3.37
C ASN A 116 17.21 -4.58 2.36
N GLY A 117 15.93 -4.98 2.32
CA GLY A 117 15.43 -6.06 1.47
C GLY A 117 15.58 -5.83 -0.03
N LEU A 118 15.44 -4.57 -0.47
CA LEU A 118 15.59 -4.16 -1.87
C LEU A 118 16.87 -3.33 -2.12
N SER A 119 17.86 -3.41 -1.21
CA SER A 119 19.07 -2.61 -1.30
C SER A 119 19.95 -2.95 -2.51
N ASP A 120 20.09 -4.25 -2.80
CA ASP A 120 20.93 -4.78 -3.88
C ASP A 120 20.16 -4.97 -5.20
N VAL A 121 18.90 -5.41 -5.12
CA VAL A 121 18.04 -5.73 -6.27
C VAL A 121 16.63 -5.22 -5.99
N GLY A 122 16.02 -4.58 -6.98
CA GLY A 122 14.73 -3.93 -6.88
C GLY A 122 14.82 -2.43 -6.60
N TRP A 123 13.67 -1.80 -6.50
CA TRP A 123 13.56 -0.37 -6.20
C TRP A 123 12.32 -0.09 -5.35
N ASN A 124 12.49 0.72 -4.30
CA ASN A 124 11.39 1.07 -3.39
C ASN A 124 10.57 2.23 -3.95
N SER A 125 9.24 2.11 -3.86
CA SER A 125 8.33 3.26 -3.91
C SER A 125 8.20 3.82 -2.49
N LEU A 126 8.47 5.11 -2.30
CA LEU A 126 8.44 5.78 -1.00
C LEU A 126 7.21 6.68 -0.95
N TYR A 127 6.25 6.38 -0.09
CA TYR A 127 5.06 7.20 0.11
C TYR A 127 4.63 7.17 1.56
N TRP A 128 3.86 8.18 1.96
CA TRP A 128 3.23 8.21 3.27
C TRP A 128 1.71 8.13 3.22
N ASN A 129 1.14 8.67 2.16
CA ASN A 129 -0.30 8.69 1.94
C ASN A 129 -0.59 8.74 0.43
N ASN A 130 -1.81 8.41 0.08
CA ASN A 130 -2.35 8.53 -1.27
C ASN A 130 -3.88 8.75 -1.14
N HIS A 131 -4.63 8.52 -2.21
CA HIS A 131 -6.08 8.67 -2.21
C HIS A 131 -6.85 7.69 -1.31
N ASP A 132 -6.24 6.57 -0.91
CA ASP A 132 -6.83 5.55 -0.04
C ASP A 132 -6.35 5.64 1.41
N GLN A 133 -5.49 6.61 1.73
CA GLN A 133 -4.84 6.74 3.04
C GLN A 133 -5.18 8.07 3.71
N PRO A 134 -5.26 8.12 5.06
CA PRO A 134 -5.40 9.36 5.78
C PRO A 134 -4.17 10.26 5.58
N ARG A 135 -4.32 11.56 5.88
CA ARG A 135 -3.22 12.54 5.76
C ARG A 135 -2.13 12.23 6.77
N ILE A 136 -0.88 12.16 6.31
CA ILE A 136 0.22 11.67 7.15
C ILE A 136 0.48 12.53 8.39
N VAL A 137 0.35 13.86 8.30
CA VAL A 137 0.57 14.75 9.43
C VAL A 137 -0.45 14.49 10.55
N SER A 138 -1.69 14.18 10.20
CA SER A 138 -2.73 13.78 11.16
C SER A 138 -2.56 12.34 11.65
N ARG A 139 -1.99 11.45 10.82
CA ARG A 139 -1.84 10.03 11.14
C ARG A 139 -0.67 9.76 12.08
N TYR A 140 0.53 10.21 11.71
CA TYR A 140 1.79 9.92 12.41
C TYR A 140 2.55 11.16 12.88
N GLY A 141 2.01 12.35 12.62
CA GLY A 141 2.53 13.61 13.12
C GLY A 141 1.73 14.16 14.30
N ASP A 142 1.78 15.47 14.42
CA ASP A 142 0.92 16.27 15.29
C ASP A 142 0.39 17.38 14.40
N ASP A 143 -0.90 17.37 14.10
CA ASP A 143 -1.56 18.33 13.21
C ASP A 143 -2.21 19.50 13.97
N GLU A 144 -1.92 19.62 15.27
CA GLU A 144 -2.36 20.73 16.12
C GLU A 144 -1.19 21.66 16.45
N VAL A 145 -0.32 21.26 17.40
CA VAL A 145 0.66 22.16 18.02
C VAL A 145 1.96 22.17 17.21
N HIS A 146 2.41 21.00 16.78
CA HIS A 146 3.67 20.80 16.04
C HIS A 146 3.43 20.51 14.55
N TRP A 147 2.40 21.08 13.96
CA TRP A 147 1.99 20.82 12.57
C TRP A 147 3.13 20.97 11.55
N TYR A 148 3.85 22.09 11.59
CA TYR A 148 4.93 22.34 10.63
C TYR A 148 6.14 21.42 10.88
N GLU A 149 6.55 21.30 12.14
CA GLU A 149 7.69 20.49 12.55
C GLU A 149 7.45 19.00 12.26
N SER A 150 6.24 18.50 12.52
CA SER A 150 5.90 17.10 12.30
C SER A 150 5.76 16.78 10.81
N ALA A 151 5.11 17.65 10.02
CA ALA A 151 5.01 17.48 8.56
C ALA A 151 6.40 17.48 7.89
N THR A 152 7.27 18.41 8.27
CA THR A 152 8.64 18.49 7.72
C THR A 152 9.54 17.35 8.21
N LEU A 153 9.36 16.87 9.44
CA LEU A 153 10.03 15.66 9.93
C LEU A 153 9.65 14.45 9.08
N LEU A 154 8.36 14.21 8.86
CA LEU A 154 7.85 13.08 8.07
C LEU A 154 8.35 13.15 6.62
N ALA A 155 8.32 14.34 6.01
CA ALA A 155 8.89 14.56 4.69
C ALA A 155 10.39 14.26 4.65
N THR A 156 11.15 14.71 5.66
CA THR A 156 12.60 14.46 5.78
C THR A 156 12.88 12.97 5.90
N VAL A 157 12.14 12.25 6.75
CA VAL A 157 12.28 10.79 6.89
C VAL A 157 12.08 10.15 5.53
N LEU A 158 10.97 10.38 4.83
CA LEU A 158 10.67 9.71 3.57
C LEU A 158 11.68 10.03 2.47
N HIS A 159 11.99 11.31 2.26
CA HIS A 159 12.78 11.76 1.11
C HIS A 159 14.28 11.46 1.26
N MET A 160 14.74 11.08 2.45
CA MET A 160 16.13 10.66 2.70
C MET A 160 16.33 9.14 2.60
N HIS A 161 15.28 8.36 2.28
CA HIS A 161 15.39 6.93 2.00
C HIS A 161 15.76 6.67 0.52
N LYS A 162 16.32 5.50 0.23
CA LYS A 162 16.61 5.07 -1.15
C LYS A 162 15.33 4.58 -1.82
N GLY A 163 14.93 5.23 -2.90
CA GLY A 163 13.75 4.89 -3.68
C GLY A 163 13.20 6.10 -4.44
N THR A 164 12.01 5.95 -5.00
CA THR A 164 11.29 7.04 -5.68
C THR A 164 10.21 7.60 -4.75
N PRO A 165 10.32 8.86 -4.29
CA PRO A 165 9.30 9.49 -3.46
C PRO A 165 8.05 9.87 -4.25
N TYR A 166 6.90 9.63 -3.63
CA TYR A 166 5.58 10.03 -4.08
C TYR A 166 5.00 11.03 -3.09
N ILE A 167 4.59 12.19 -3.61
CA ILE A 167 3.92 13.24 -2.86
C ILE A 167 2.47 13.26 -3.31
N TYR A 168 1.54 13.08 -2.39
CA TYR A 168 0.12 13.18 -2.71
C TYR A 168 -0.35 14.64 -2.67
N GLN A 169 -1.30 15.02 -3.54
CA GLN A 169 -1.78 16.40 -3.62
C GLN A 169 -2.24 16.94 -2.25
N GLY A 170 -1.60 18.01 -1.79
CA GLY A 170 -1.85 18.63 -0.49
C GLY A 170 -0.91 18.17 0.62
N GLU A 171 -0.14 17.11 0.44
CA GLU A 171 0.93 16.72 1.37
C GLU A 171 2.01 17.80 1.46
N GLU A 172 2.38 18.40 0.33
CA GLU A 172 3.31 19.53 0.25
C GLU A 172 2.80 20.79 0.95
N LEU A 173 1.48 20.86 1.18
CA LEU A 173 0.80 21.93 1.90
C LEU A 173 0.54 21.56 3.37
N GLY A 174 0.91 20.35 3.81
CA GLY A 174 0.58 19.83 5.14
C GLY A 174 -0.93 19.69 5.37
N MET A 175 -1.72 19.38 4.35
CA MET A 175 -3.17 19.16 4.52
C MET A 175 -3.44 18.10 5.58
N THR A 176 -4.40 18.37 6.46
CA THR A 176 -4.80 17.53 7.58
C THR A 176 -6.05 16.71 7.25
N ASN A 177 -6.38 15.73 8.09
CA ASN A 177 -7.64 15.04 8.02
C ASN A 177 -8.81 16.02 8.16
N TYR A 178 -9.93 15.71 7.49
CA TYR A 178 -11.13 16.52 7.58
C TYR A 178 -11.90 16.19 8.87
N PRO A 179 -12.45 17.18 9.59
CA PRO A 179 -13.21 16.95 10.82
C PRO A 179 -14.63 16.47 10.51
N PHE A 180 -14.77 15.23 10.06
CA PHE A 180 -16.06 14.60 9.80
C PHE A 180 -16.92 14.56 11.07
N SER A 181 -18.20 14.92 10.94
CA SER A 181 -19.14 15.01 12.06
C SER A 181 -20.16 13.86 12.08
N GLY A 182 -20.47 13.29 10.91
CA GLY A 182 -21.40 12.19 10.75
C GLY A 182 -21.20 11.44 9.43
N ILE A 183 -21.90 10.31 9.28
CA ILE A 183 -21.80 9.46 8.08
C ILE A 183 -22.21 10.19 6.79
N GLU A 184 -23.09 11.19 6.92
CA GLU A 184 -23.56 12.06 5.84
C GLU A 184 -22.48 12.98 5.28
N ASP A 185 -21.34 13.15 5.95
CA ASP A 185 -20.18 13.87 5.42
C ASP A 185 -19.31 12.99 4.51
N TYR A 186 -19.40 11.66 4.65
CA TYR A 186 -18.62 10.72 3.85
C TYR A 186 -19.24 10.51 2.47
N ARG A 187 -18.37 10.28 1.48
CA ARG A 187 -18.75 10.02 0.08
C ARG A 187 -18.22 8.70 -0.44
N ASP A 188 -17.18 8.18 0.21
CA ASP A 188 -16.56 6.93 -0.16
C ASP A 188 -17.49 5.74 0.11
N VAL A 189 -17.59 4.86 -0.88
CA VAL A 189 -18.45 3.68 -0.84
C VAL A 189 -17.99 2.69 0.21
N GLU A 190 -16.68 2.58 0.45
CA GLU A 190 -16.16 1.64 1.43
C GLU A 190 -16.52 2.08 2.85
N SER A 191 -16.34 3.36 3.15
CA SER A 191 -16.76 3.98 4.41
C SER A 191 -18.26 3.85 4.65
N LEU A 192 -19.08 4.12 3.63
CA LEU A 192 -20.55 4.03 3.71
C LEU A 192 -21.02 2.60 3.93
N ASN A 193 -20.50 1.63 3.16
CA ASN A 193 -20.88 0.23 3.30
C ASN A 193 -20.43 -0.32 4.66
N HIS A 194 -19.20 -0.02 5.09
CA HIS A 194 -18.71 -0.46 6.39
C HIS A 194 -19.59 0.07 7.53
N TYR A 195 -19.98 1.35 7.47
CA TYR A 195 -20.90 1.92 8.46
C TYR A 195 -22.20 1.12 8.55
N TYR A 196 -22.88 0.88 7.43
CA TYR A 196 -24.15 0.14 7.44
C TYR A 196 -23.99 -1.29 7.92
N GLU A 197 -22.92 -1.99 7.52
CA GLU A 197 -22.63 -3.35 8.01
C GLU A 197 -22.31 -3.39 9.50
N ALA A 198 -21.71 -2.33 10.06
CA ALA A 198 -21.29 -2.29 11.46
C ALA A 198 -22.42 -1.89 12.42
N VAL A 199 -23.47 -1.21 11.93
CA VAL A 199 -24.60 -0.72 12.75
C VAL A 199 -25.89 -1.53 12.58
N ASP A 200 -25.97 -2.41 11.59
CA ASP A 200 -27.07 -3.38 11.42
C ASP A 200 -27.04 -4.49 12.49
#